data_AF-A0A1E3VNH6-F1
#
_entry.id   AF-A0A1E3VNH6-F1
#
_cell.length_a   1.000
_cell.length_b   1.000
_cell.length_c   1.000
_cell.angle_alpha   90.00
_cell.angle_beta   90.00
_cell.angle_gamma   90.00
#
_symmetry.space_group_name_H-M   'P 1'
#
loop_
_entity.id
_entity.type
_entity.pdbx_description
1 polymer ?
#
loop_
_entity_poly.entity_id
_entity_poly.type
_entity_poly.pdbx_seq_one_letter_code
_entity_poly.pdbx_strand_id
1 'polypeptide(L)' 'MSDVEELKTKIKKLSSRAVTQKMNLHDLAEDLPIDWTNIMSVAQQTYDAYEALEAARKELKEQEALAS' A
#
# COMPACT_ATOMS: atom_id res chain seq x y z
N MET A 1 -21.14 -8.78 3.02
CA MET A 1 -20.65 -9.52 1.83
C MET A 1 -19.93 -10.75 2.38
N SER A 2 -19.34 -11.65 1.59
CA SER A 2 -18.43 -12.64 2.21
C SER A 2 -17.15 -11.93 2.65
N ASP A 3 -16.50 -12.40 3.71
CA ASP A 3 -15.26 -11.83 4.23
C ASP A 3 -14.17 -11.72 3.14
N VAL A 4 -14.14 -12.68 2.22
CA VAL A 4 -13.27 -12.69 1.02
C VAL A 4 -13.54 -11.52 0.07
N GLU A 5 -14.81 -11.19 -0.20
CA GLU A 5 -15.16 -10.08 -1.11
C GLU A 5 -14.89 -8.71 -0.47
N GLU A 6 -15.05 -8.60 0.85
CA GLU A 6 -14.65 -7.42 1.61
C GLU A 6 -13.13 -7.23 1.59
N LEU A 7 -12.38 -8.33 1.73
CA LEU A 7 -10.92 -8.33 1.67
C LEU A 7 -10.39 -7.97 0.27
N LYS A 8 -11.00 -8.50 -0.81
CA LYS A 8 -10.67 -8.08 -2.19
C LYS A 8 -10.92 -6.59 -2.41
N THR A 9 -12.01 -6.06 -1.86
CA THR A 9 -12.32 -4.62 -1.93
C THR A 9 -11.29 -3.79 -1.17
N LYS A 10 -10.86 -4.25 0.02
CA LYS A 10 -9.78 -3.63 0.81
C LYS A 10 -8.46 -3.63 0.03
N ILE A 11 -8.09 -4.74 -0.61
CA ILE A 11 -6.88 -4.85 -1.43
C ILE A 11 -6.88 -3.86 -2.59
N LYS A 12 -8.02 -3.66 -3.27
CA LYS A 12 -8.13 -2.65 -4.34
C LYS A 12 -7.84 -1.24 -3.81
N LYS A 13 -8.41 -0.88 -2.66
CA LYS A 13 -8.16 0.41 -2.00
C LYS A 13 -6.69 0.57 -1.60
N LEU A 14 -6.10 -0.46 -0.99
CA LEU A 14 -4.69 -0.47 -0.60
C LEU A 14 -3.75 -0.38 -1.81
N SER A 15 -4.09 -1.03 -2.92
CA SER A 15 -3.32 -0.95 -4.17
C SER A 15 -3.32 0.46 -4.74
N SER A 16 -4.47 1.14 -4.75
CA SER A 16 -4.53 2.55 -5.16
C SER A 16 -3.69 3.44 -4.26
N ARG A 17 -3.77 3.23 -2.94
CA ARG A 17 -2.96 3.99 -1.96
C ARG A 17 -1.46 3.78 -2.18
N ALA A 18 -1.03 2.53 -2.38
CA ALA A 18 0.39 2.21 -2.61
C ALA A 18 0.92 2.90 -3.88
N VAL A 19 0.14 2.91 -4.97
CA VAL A 19 0.52 3.64 -6.21
C VAL A 19 0.63 5.14 -5.96
N THR A 20 -0.32 5.74 -5.24
CA THR A 20 -0.25 7.17 -4.89
C THR A 20 1.00 7.48 -4.08
N GLN A 21 1.30 6.71 -3.04
CA GLN A 21 2.49 6.97 -2.22
C GLN A 21 3.79 6.73 -3.00
N LYS A 22 3.81 5.75 -3.91
CA LYS A 22 4.93 5.56 -4.85
C LYS A 22 5.19 6.81 -5.69
N MET A 23 4.14 7.46 -6.20
CA MET A 23 4.29 8.69 -6.98
C MET A 23 4.73 9.86 -6.12
N ASN A 24 4.16 10.02 -4.92
CA ASN A 24 4.61 11.05 -3.98
C ASN A 24 6.11 10.92 -3.64
N LEU A 25 6.59 9.70 -3.43
CA LEU A 25 8.01 9.45 -3.16
C LEU A 25 8.90 9.71 -4.38
N HIS A 26 8.42 9.36 -5.58
CA HIS A 26 9.10 9.66 -6.84
C HIS A 26 9.26 11.17 -7.01
N ASP A 27 8.16 11.91 -6.92
CA ASP A 27 8.14 13.36 -7.14
C ASP A 27 9.02 14.08 -6.10
N LEU A 28 8.94 13.66 -4.82
CA LEU A 28 9.82 14.19 -3.77
C LEU A 28 11.31 13.97 -4.08
N ALA A 29 11.67 12.81 -4.65
CA ALA A 29 13.06 12.50 -4.97
C ALA A 29 13.57 13.31 -6.17
N GLU A 30 12.71 13.62 -7.15
CA GLU A 30 13.06 14.47 -8.29
C GLU A 30 13.26 15.94 -7.90
N ASP A 31 12.52 16.43 -6.91
CA ASP A 31 12.51 17.85 -6.52
C ASP A 31 13.61 18.25 -5.52
N LEU A 32 14.43 17.30 -5.03
CA LEU A 32 15.49 17.62 -4.06
C LEU A 32 16.48 18.68 -4.60
N PRO A 33 16.88 19.67 -3.78
CA PRO A 33 16.73 19.74 -2.32
C PRO A 33 15.41 20.37 -1.82
N ILE A 34 14.44 20.66 -2.68
CA ILE A 34 13.12 21.17 -2.26
C ILE A 34 12.44 20.09 -1.41
N ASP A 35 11.76 20.50 -0.33
CA ASP A 35 11.01 19.63 0.58
C ASP A 35 11.80 18.46 1.20
N TRP A 36 13.13 18.54 1.27
CA TRP A 36 13.99 17.49 1.84
C TRP A 36 13.62 17.09 3.29
N THR A 37 12.99 17.99 4.05
CA THR A 37 12.53 17.72 5.42
C THR A 37 11.41 16.67 5.47
N ASN A 38 10.72 16.42 4.36
CA ASN A 38 9.63 15.45 4.25
C ASN A 38 10.10 14.04 3.86
N ILE A 39 11.39 13.84 3.55
CA ILE A 39 11.95 12.54 3.08
C ILE A 39 11.53 11.39 3.98
N MET A 40 11.74 11.51 5.30
CA MET A 40 11.42 10.43 6.23
C MET A 40 9.92 10.14 6.27
N SER A 41 9.09 11.19 6.24
CA SER A 41 7.63 11.05 6.31
C SER A 41 7.06 10.37 5.07
N VAL A 42 7.46 10.82 3.87
CA VAL A 42 6.95 10.26 2.61
C VAL A 42 7.48 8.85 2.39
N ALA A 43 8.75 8.58 2.74
CA ALA A 43 9.30 7.23 2.71
C ALA A 43 8.53 6.28 3.64
N GLN A 44 8.25 6.68 4.89
CA GLN A 44 7.50 5.86 5.83
C GLN A 44 6.07 5.60 5.33
N GLN A 45 5.37 6.63 4.85
CA GLN A 45 4.02 6.47 4.31
C GLN A 45 3.97 5.52 3.10
N THR A 46 5.02 5.53 2.28
CA THR A 46 5.16 4.61 1.14
C THR A 46 5.38 3.19 1.62
N TYR A 47 6.30 2.99 2.57
CA TYR A 47 6.55 1.69 3.18
C TYR A 47 5.27 1.10 3.79
N ASP A 48 4.59 1.85 4.66
CA ASP A 48 3.36 1.40 5.34
C ASP A 48 2.25 1.03 4.34
N ALA A 49 2.15 1.76 3.23
CA ALA A 49 1.16 1.47 2.19
C ALA A 49 1.41 0.14 1.49
N TYR A 50 2.68 -0.17 1.18
CA TYR A 50 3.06 -1.45 0.57
C TYR A 50 3.00 -2.60 1.57
N GLU A 51 3.46 -2.41 2.81
CA GLU A 51 3.35 -3.41 3.88
C GLU A 51 1.89 -3.82 4.11
N ALA A 52 0.99 -2.85 4.23
CA ALA A 52 -0.44 -3.12 4.41
C ALA A 52 -1.05 -3.86 3.20
N LEU A 53 -0.64 -3.51 1.98
CA LEU A 53 -1.09 -4.19 0.75
C LEU A 53 -0.61 -5.65 0.72
N GLU A 54 0.65 -5.91 1.07
CA GLU A 54 1.20 -7.27 1.13
C GLU A 54 0.53 -8.12 2.19
N ALA A 55 0.34 -7.57 3.40
CA ALA A 55 -0.36 -8.25 4.48
C ALA A 55 -1.78 -8.66 4.06
N ALA A 56 -2.54 -7.76 3.42
CA ALA A 56 -3.90 -8.07 2.95
C ALA A 56 -3.92 -9.12 1.83
N ARG A 57 -2.95 -9.10 0.91
CA ARG A 57 -2.82 -10.13 -0.14
C ARG A 57 -2.48 -11.51 0.45
N LYS A 58 -1.65 -11.54 1.49
CA LYS A 58 -1.32 -12.77 2.21
C LYS A 58 -2.56 -13.33 2.91
N GLU A 59 -3.30 -12.49 3.63
CA GLU A 59 -4.56 -12.87 4.30
C GLU A 59 -5.57 -13.44 3.29
N LEU A 60 -5.71 -12.82 2.12
CA LEU A 60 -6.63 -13.31 1.08
C LEU A 60 -6.25 -14.72 0.61
N LYS A 61 -4.95 -14.94 0.35
CA LYS A 61 -4.45 -16.24 -0.08
C LYS A 61 -4.69 -17.33 0.98
N GLU A 62 -4.53 -16.99 2.26
CA GLU A 62 -4.79 -17.90 3.38
C GLU A 62 -6.28 -18.25 3.47
N GLN A 63 -7.17 -17.28 3.32
CA GLN A 63 -8.62 -17.54 3.33
C GLN A 63 -9.09 -18.37 2.12
N GLU A 64 -8.56 -18.10 0.93
CA GLU A 64 -8.88 -18.89 -0.27
C GLU A 64 -8.38 -20.34 -0.15
N ALA A 65 -7.23 -20.56 0.49
CA ALA A 65 -6.69 -21.89 0.75
C ALA A 65 -7.48 -22.68 1.80
N LEU A 66 -8.01 -22.01 2.83
CA LEU A 66 -8.86 -22.63 3.87
C LEU A 66 -10.27 -22.98 3.36
N ALA A 67 -10.72 -22.33 2.29
CA ALA A 67 -12.02 -22.56 1.66
C ALA A 67 -11.99 -23.65 0.56
N SER A 68 -10.80 -24.20 0.25
CA SER A 68 -10.58 -25.29 -0.71
C SER A 68 -10.46 -26.64 -0.01
#